data_AF-A0A1M4NDE4-F1
#
_entry.id   AF-A0A1M4NDE4-F1
#
_cell.length_a   1.000
_cell.length_b   1.000
_cell.length_c   1.000
_cell.angle_alpha   90.00
_cell.angle_beta   90.00
_cell.angle_gamma   90.00
#
_symmetry.space_group_name_H-M   'P 1'
#
loop_
_entity.id
_entity.type
_entity.pdbx_description
1 polymer ?
#
loop_
_entity_poly.entity_id
_entity_poly.type
_entity_poly.pdbx_seq_one_letter_code
_entity_poly.pdbx_strand_id
1 'polypeptide(L)'
;MGESSIAEISRHKARVTDLTEREVIVLRLLSRGLSNRRIARTLEISEKTVKNHLSGIYAKIHVTDRTQATLYALRTGVADPRSVPGTPLQADSGDAAACPTPLTPREKGVLALLSRGLSNRRIARTLEISEKTVKNHLSGIYAKIHVTDRTQALLYARRTGLS
;
A
#
# COMPACT_ATOMS: atom_id res chain seq x y z
N MET A 1 -26.38 34.92 2.85
CA MET A 1 -25.01 34.37 2.68
C MET A 1 -25.01 32.92 3.16
N GLY A 2 -25.21 31.94 2.27
CA GLY A 2 -25.28 30.52 2.68
C GLY A 2 -25.04 29.51 1.55
N GLU A 3 -25.06 29.95 0.29
CA GLU A 3 -25.02 29.04 -0.86
C GLU A 3 -23.58 28.67 -1.30
N SER A 4 -22.59 29.50 -0.98
CA SER A 4 -21.18 29.26 -1.35
C SER A 4 -20.58 28.03 -0.66
N SER A 5 -21.06 27.66 0.54
CA SER A 5 -20.51 26.52 1.30
C SER A 5 -20.95 25.16 0.76
N ILE A 6 -22.16 25.07 0.20
CA ILE A 6 -22.73 23.79 -0.28
C ILE A 6 -22.13 23.38 -1.64
N ALA A 7 -21.88 24.35 -2.53
CA ALA A 7 -21.26 24.09 -3.83
C ALA A 7 -19.80 23.61 -3.70
N GLU A 8 -19.07 24.11 -2.70
CA GLU A 8 -17.67 23.73 -2.45
C GLU A 8 -17.55 22.32 -1.88
N ILE A 9 -18.50 21.92 -1.01
CA ILE A 9 -18.61 20.57 -0.45
C ILE A 9 -19.00 19.56 -1.54
N SER A 10 -19.97 19.90 -2.41
CA SER A 10 -20.39 19.05 -3.52
C SER A 10 -19.30 18.84 -4.58
N ARG A 11 -18.50 19.87 -4.86
CA ARG A 11 -17.34 19.77 -5.78
C ARG A 11 -16.22 18.91 -5.20
N HIS A 12 -15.99 18.99 -3.89
CA HIS A 12 -15.04 18.11 -3.19
C HIS A 12 -15.52 16.66 -3.13
N LYS A 13 -16.82 16.43 -2.93
CA LYS A 13 -17.43 15.09 -2.91
C LYS A 13 -17.33 14.39 -4.28
N ALA A 14 -17.50 15.13 -5.38
CA ALA A 14 -17.32 14.61 -6.74
C ALA A 14 -15.87 14.25 -7.10
N ARG A 15 -14.87 14.93 -6.50
CA ARG A 15 -13.45 14.58 -6.71
C ARG A 15 -13.01 13.33 -5.92
N VAL A 16 -13.76 12.97 -4.87
CA VAL A 16 -13.54 11.70 -4.15
C VAL A 16 -14.03 10.51 -4.97
N THR A 17 -15.06 10.68 -5.80
CA THR A 17 -15.60 9.59 -6.62
C THR A 17 -14.66 9.15 -7.76
N ASP A 18 -13.65 9.96 -8.12
CA ASP A 18 -12.60 9.60 -9.09
C ASP A 18 -11.42 8.80 -8.48
N LEU A 19 -11.38 8.69 -7.15
CA LEU A 19 -10.40 7.87 -6.46
C LEU A 19 -10.88 6.42 -6.43
N THR A 20 -10.02 5.53 -6.89
CA THR A 20 -10.24 4.09 -6.74
C THR A 20 -10.24 3.70 -5.26
N GLU A 21 -10.89 2.60 -4.92
CA GLU A 21 -10.98 2.11 -3.54
C GLU A 21 -9.61 2.00 -2.86
N ARG A 22 -8.57 1.57 -3.60
CA ARG A 22 -7.18 1.49 -3.13
C ARG A 22 -6.57 2.87 -2.86
N GLU A 23 -6.86 3.85 -3.69
CA GLU A 23 -6.39 5.22 -3.51
C GLU A 23 -7.06 5.90 -2.31
N VAL A 24 -8.35 5.64 -2.09
CA VAL A 24 -9.09 6.08 -0.90
C VAL A 24 -8.46 5.51 0.38
N ILE A 25 -8.10 4.23 0.38
CA ILE A 25 -7.43 3.59 1.53
C ILE A 25 -6.06 4.24 1.80
N VAL A 26 -5.24 4.46 0.77
CA VAL A 26 -3.93 5.14 0.91
C VAL A 26 -4.11 6.55 1.48
N LEU A 27 -5.07 7.30 0.96
CA LEU A 27 -5.37 8.67 1.41
C LEU A 27 -5.87 8.70 2.87
N ARG A 28 -6.70 7.74 3.27
CA ARG A 28 -7.11 7.56 4.68
C ARG A 28 -5.90 7.33 5.58
N LEU A 29 -5.03 6.37 5.25
CA LEU A 29 -3.86 6.07 6.08
C LEU A 29 -2.89 7.25 6.16
N LEU A 30 -2.72 7.98 5.05
CA LEU A 30 -1.92 9.21 5.01
C LEU A 30 -2.47 10.28 5.97
N SER A 31 -3.79 10.49 5.95
CA SER A 31 -4.47 11.49 6.78
C SER A 31 -4.41 11.19 8.28
N ARG A 32 -4.27 9.91 8.64
CA ARG A 32 -4.03 9.46 10.02
C ARG A 32 -2.59 9.68 10.48
N GLY A 33 -1.74 10.30 9.66
CA GLY A 33 -0.35 10.59 9.97
C GLY A 33 0.62 9.42 9.74
N LEU A 34 0.17 8.28 9.19
CA LEU A 34 1.07 7.15 8.96
C LEU A 34 2.17 7.52 7.95
N SER A 35 3.40 7.07 8.21
CA SER A 35 4.50 7.22 7.26
C SER A 35 4.32 6.28 6.06
N ASN A 36 4.93 6.62 4.92
CA ASN A 36 4.90 5.78 3.71
C ASN A 36 5.31 4.33 3.99
N ARG A 37 6.26 4.12 4.91
CA ARG A 37 6.71 2.79 5.38
C ARG A 37 5.66 2.04 6.19
N ARG A 38 4.88 2.73 7.04
CA ARG A 38 3.75 2.11 7.74
C ARG A 38 2.61 1.82 6.77
N ILE A 39 2.26 2.75 5.89
CA ILE A 39 1.25 2.56 4.84
C ILE A 39 1.64 1.35 3.96
N ALA A 40 2.90 1.26 3.56
CA ALA A 40 3.47 0.13 2.82
C ALA A 40 3.27 -1.20 3.54
N ARG A 41 3.58 -1.26 4.84
CA ARG A 41 3.36 -2.47 5.66
C ARG A 41 1.88 -2.80 5.82
N THR A 42 1.04 -1.81 6.09
CA THR A 42 -0.41 -1.98 6.27
C THR A 42 -1.09 -2.48 4.99
N LEU A 43 -0.64 -2.00 3.83
CA LEU A 43 -1.19 -2.38 2.52
C LEU A 43 -0.39 -3.50 1.84
N GLU A 44 0.63 -4.03 2.52
CA GLU A 44 1.51 -5.10 2.02
C GLU A 44 2.15 -4.79 0.66
N ILE A 45 2.48 -3.53 0.42
CA ILE A 45 3.12 -3.02 -0.80
C ILE A 45 4.46 -2.36 -0.48
N SER A 46 5.31 -2.15 -1.49
CA SER A 46 6.56 -1.40 -1.30
C SER A 46 6.30 0.10 -1.08
N GLU A 47 7.17 0.76 -0.32
CA GLU A 47 7.17 2.24 -0.18
C GLU A 47 7.19 2.96 -1.53
N LYS A 48 7.89 2.40 -2.53
CA LYS A 48 7.89 2.95 -3.90
C LYS A 48 6.51 2.89 -4.54
N THR A 49 5.75 1.82 -4.27
CA THR A 49 4.37 1.68 -4.72
C THR A 49 3.45 2.68 -4.01
N VAL A 50 3.63 2.88 -2.69
CA VAL A 50 2.90 3.92 -1.93
C VAL A 50 3.15 5.29 -2.54
N LYS A 51 4.42 5.66 -2.82
CA LYS A 51 4.75 6.94 -3.48
C LYS A 51 4.08 7.07 -4.85
N ASN A 52 4.01 5.98 -5.62
CA ASN A 52 3.33 5.97 -6.91
C ASN A 52 1.81 6.17 -6.76
N HIS A 53 1.18 5.53 -5.78
CA HIS A 53 -0.23 5.76 -5.46
C HIS A 53 -0.48 7.19 -4.99
N LEU A 54 0.38 7.74 -4.13
CA LEU A 54 0.29 9.14 -3.71
C LEU A 54 0.43 10.10 -4.89
N SER A 55 1.35 9.85 -5.82
CA SER A 55 1.48 10.68 -7.03
C SER A 55 0.22 10.64 -7.91
N GLY A 56 -0.42 9.47 -8.05
CA GLY A 56 -1.69 9.34 -8.76
C GLY A 56 -2.82 10.07 -8.04
N ILE A 57 -2.90 9.92 -6.72
CA ILE A 57 -3.87 10.62 -5.87
C ILE A 57 -3.70 12.13 -6.02
N TYR A 58 -2.47 12.62 -5.89
CA TYR A 58 -2.12 14.04 -6.00
C TYR A 58 -2.55 14.64 -7.34
N ALA A 59 -2.29 13.92 -8.44
CA ALA A 59 -2.76 14.32 -9.76
C ALA A 59 -4.29 14.37 -9.85
N LYS A 60 -5.00 13.41 -9.26
CA LYS A 60 -6.47 13.33 -9.30
C LYS A 60 -7.17 14.38 -8.44
N ILE A 61 -6.67 14.64 -7.24
CA ILE A 61 -7.26 15.64 -6.34
C ILE A 61 -6.68 17.04 -6.54
N HIS A 62 -5.74 17.18 -7.48
CA HIS A 62 -5.02 18.42 -7.83
C HIS A 62 -4.33 19.07 -6.62
N VAL A 63 -3.62 18.25 -5.83
CA VAL A 63 -2.76 18.73 -4.73
C VAL A 63 -1.32 18.37 -5.02
N THR A 64 -0.40 19.19 -4.56
CA THR A 64 1.05 18.93 -4.71
C THR A 64 1.66 18.30 -3.46
N ASP A 65 1.02 18.49 -2.31
CA ASP A 65 1.63 18.22 -1.01
C ASP A 65 0.81 17.27 -0.14
N ARG A 66 1.54 16.49 0.67
CA ARG A 66 0.96 15.59 1.68
C ARG A 66 0.02 16.32 2.64
N THR A 67 0.38 17.56 3.02
CA THR A 67 -0.42 18.39 3.92
C THR A 67 -1.76 18.74 3.27
N GLN A 68 -1.75 19.16 2.01
CA GLN A 68 -2.96 19.44 1.24
C GLN A 68 -3.81 18.18 1.05
N ALA A 69 -3.18 17.03 0.75
CA ALA A 69 -3.88 15.75 0.65
C ALA A 69 -4.54 15.33 1.98
N THR A 70 -3.87 15.56 3.10
CA THR A 70 -4.40 15.27 4.45
C THR A 70 -5.59 16.16 4.77
N LEU A 71 -5.46 17.47 4.52
CA LEU A 71 -6.55 18.44 4.68
C LEU A 71 -7.74 18.09 3.80
N TYR A 72 -7.50 17.68 2.56
CA TYR A 72 -8.53 17.22 1.64
C TYR A 72 -9.27 16.00 2.19
N ALA A 73 -8.56 14.99 2.71
CA ALA A 73 -9.15 13.78 3.30
C ALA A 73 -10.02 14.07 4.53
N LEU A 74 -9.60 15.02 5.37
CA LEU A 74 -10.36 15.51 6.52
C LEU A 74 -11.61 16.27 6.08
N ARG A 75 -11.47 17.18 5.11
CA ARG A 75 -12.57 18.03 4.60
C ARG A 75 -13.65 17.23 3.88
N THR A 76 -13.25 16.14 3.22
CA THR A 76 -14.16 15.25 2.48
C THR A 76 -14.81 14.18 3.34
N GLY A 77 -14.45 14.07 4.63
CA GLY A 77 -14.95 13.02 5.51
C GLY A 77 -14.49 11.62 5.10
N VAL A 78 -13.55 11.51 4.15
CA VAL A 78 -12.95 10.24 3.75
C VAL A 78 -12.17 9.66 4.92
N ALA A 79 -11.49 10.50 5.69
CA ALA A 79 -10.86 10.12 6.94
C ALA A 79 -11.90 10.13 8.07
N ASP A 80 -12.40 8.97 8.50
CA ASP A 80 -13.11 8.88 9.77
C ASP A 80 -12.07 8.89 10.91
N PRO A 81 -12.03 9.92 11.77
CA PRO A 81 -11.10 10.00 12.89
C PRO A 81 -11.57 9.18 14.11
N ARG A 82 -12.76 8.57 14.07
CA ARG A 82 -13.42 7.94 15.22
C ARG A 82 -13.24 6.42 15.29
N SER A 83 -12.81 5.78 14.21
CA SER A 83 -12.44 4.36 14.22
C SER A 83 -11.02 4.17 14.80
N VAL A 84 -10.89 4.28 16.12
CA VAL A 84 -9.68 3.89 16.90
C VAL A 84 -9.95 2.60 17.67
N PRO A 85 -8.90 1.81 17.95
CA PRO A 85 -7.93 2.12 19.01
C PRO A 85 -6.57 2.49 18.37
N GLY A 86 -5.96 3.65 18.63
CA GLY A 86 -5.47 4.07 19.93
C GLY A 86 -4.18 3.28 20.18
N THR A 87 -3.03 3.69 19.66
CA THR A 87 -2.17 4.68 20.32
C THR A 87 -1.28 5.47 19.34
N PRO A 88 -1.17 6.79 19.52
CA PRO A 88 -0.10 7.60 18.93
C PRO A 88 1.02 7.77 19.95
N LEU A 89 2.11 7.01 19.85
CA LEU A 89 3.40 7.35 20.43
C LEU A 89 4.45 6.37 19.87
N GLN A 90 5.35 6.84 18.99
CA GLN A 90 6.78 6.52 18.98
C GLN A 90 7.41 7.12 17.72
N ALA A 91 8.13 8.22 17.92
CA ALA A 91 9.42 8.38 17.28
C ALA A 91 10.36 7.36 17.96
N ASP A 92 10.95 6.46 17.18
CA ASP A 92 12.11 5.63 17.55
C ASP A 92 12.67 5.12 16.21
N SER A 93 13.91 5.41 15.83
CA SER A 93 15.15 4.84 16.39
C SER A 93 15.13 3.31 16.37
N GLY A 94 16.24 2.73 15.94
CA GLY A 94 16.34 1.29 15.69
C GLY A 94 15.97 0.47 16.91
N ASP A 95 15.41 -0.72 16.70
CA ASP A 95 16.21 -1.93 16.87
C ASP A 95 15.42 -3.19 16.47
N ALA A 96 16.20 -4.24 16.29
CA ALA A 96 15.89 -5.65 16.17
C ALA A 96 14.59 -6.16 16.81
N ALA A 97 13.83 -6.86 15.98
CA ALA A 97 13.14 -8.07 16.42
C ALA A 97 13.17 -9.06 15.26
N ALA A 98 14.18 -9.92 15.29
CA ALA A 98 14.24 -11.16 14.55
C ALA A 98 13.06 -12.05 14.97
N CYS A 99 12.01 -12.02 14.18
CA CYS A 99 11.04 -13.09 14.04
C CYS A 99 10.78 -13.16 12.53
N PRO A 100 10.97 -14.30 11.85
CA PRO A 100 10.54 -14.42 10.47
C PRO A 100 9.02 -14.31 10.48
N THR A 101 8.52 -13.09 10.27
CA THR A 101 7.09 -12.86 10.10
C THR A 101 6.70 -13.75 8.92
N PRO A 102 5.82 -14.74 9.13
CA PRO A 102 5.50 -15.69 8.10
C PRO A 102 5.00 -14.91 6.89
N LEU A 103 5.48 -15.29 5.70
CA LEU A 103 5.06 -14.69 4.43
C LEU A 103 3.54 -14.49 4.45
N THR A 104 3.12 -13.28 4.15
CA THR A 104 1.69 -12.97 4.24
C THR A 104 0.92 -13.75 3.18
N PRO A 105 -0.40 -13.93 3.30
CA PRO A 105 -1.18 -14.75 2.37
C PRO A 105 -0.98 -14.32 0.91
N ARG A 106 -0.83 -13.02 0.68
CA ARG A 106 -0.59 -12.44 -0.65
C ARG A 106 0.82 -12.70 -1.16
N GLU A 107 1.82 -12.62 -0.30
CA GLU A 107 3.21 -12.96 -0.61
C GLU A 107 3.40 -14.45 -0.89
N LYS A 108 2.73 -15.31 -0.11
CA LYS A 108 2.64 -16.75 -0.38
C LYS A 108 2.02 -17.03 -1.73
N GLY A 109 0.94 -16.33 -2.10
CA GLY A 109 0.33 -16.44 -3.42
C GLY A 109 1.30 -16.05 -4.56
N VAL A 110 2.03 -14.93 -4.41
CA VAL A 110 3.06 -14.54 -5.39
C VAL A 110 4.17 -15.59 -5.47
N LEU A 111 4.65 -16.10 -4.34
CA LEU A 111 5.72 -17.09 -4.27
C LEU A 111 5.28 -18.47 -4.82
N ALA A 112 4.03 -18.87 -4.61
CA ALA A 112 3.47 -20.11 -5.15
C ALA A 112 3.29 -20.04 -6.67
N LEU A 113 2.83 -18.90 -7.20
CA LEU A 113 2.77 -18.71 -8.65
C LEU A 113 4.20 -18.68 -9.24
N LEU A 114 5.15 -18.10 -8.52
CA LEU A 114 6.56 -18.15 -8.89
C LEU A 114 7.09 -19.58 -8.94
N SER A 115 6.80 -20.41 -7.93
CA SER A 115 7.23 -21.82 -7.79
C SER A 115 6.69 -22.71 -8.91
N ARG A 116 5.50 -22.38 -9.42
CA ARG A 116 4.89 -22.97 -10.63
C ARG A 116 5.55 -22.55 -11.95
N GLY A 117 6.59 -21.71 -11.89
CA GLY A 117 7.33 -21.27 -13.08
C GLY A 117 6.67 -20.12 -13.84
N LEU A 118 5.66 -19.45 -13.27
CA LEU A 118 5.01 -18.33 -13.94
C LEU A 118 5.95 -17.12 -14.05
N SER A 119 5.93 -16.45 -15.19
CA SER A 119 6.66 -15.20 -15.39
C SER A 119 5.97 -14.05 -14.66
N ASN A 120 6.71 -12.99 -14.36
CA ASN A 120 6.16 -11.82 -13.64
C ASN A 120 4.92 -11.24 -14.34
N ARG A 121 4.89 -11.29 -15.69
CA ARG A 121 3.76 -10.88 -16.51
C ARG A 121 2.53 -11.78 -16.40
N ARG A 122 2.72 -13.10 -16.21
CA ARG A 122 1.61 -14.02 -15.95
C ARG A 122 1.10 -13.84 -14.51
N ILE A 123 2.00 -13.75 -13.53
CA ILE A 123 1.66 -13.49 -12.12
C ILE A 123 0.85 -12.19 -11.99
N ALA A 124 1.31 -11.13 -12.68
CA ALA A 124 0.63 -9.85 -12.76
C ALA A 124 -0.82 -9.99 -13.25
N ARG A 125 -1.04 -10.73 -14.34
CA ARG A 125 -2.37 -10.98 -14.88
C ARG A 125 -3.23 -11.85 -13.96
N THR A 126 -2.66 -12.89 -13.36
CA THR A 126 -3.38 -13.80 -12.45
C THR A 126 -3.83 -13.11 -11.17
N LEU A 127 -3.01 -12.19 -10.64
CA LEU A 127 -3.32 -11.44 -9.42
C LEU A 127 -3.95 -10.07 -9.69
N GLU A 128 -4.24 -9.76 -10.96
CA GLU A 128 -4.79 -8.48 -11.42
C GLU A 128 -3.99 -7.26 -10.90
N ILE A 129 -2.66 -7.34 -10.95
CA ILE A 129 -1.73 -6.28 -10.57
C ILE A 129 -0.71 -5.98 -11.67
N SER A 130 0.00 -4.85 -11.58
CA SER A 130 1.08 -4.51 -12.52
C SER A 130 2.33 -5.37 -12.30
N GLU A 131 3.09 -5.65 -13.36
CA GLU A 131 4.41 -6.30 -13.30
C GLU A 131 5.40 -5.59 -12.36
N LYS A 132 5.32 -4.25 -12.30
CA LYS A 132 6.12 -3.45 -11.37
C LYS A 132 5.78 -3.77 -9.92
N THR A 133 4.49 -3.99 -9.64
CA THR A 133 3.99 -4.40 -8.33
C THR A 133 4.47 -5.81 -7.97
N VAL A 134 4.45 -6.75 -8.93
CA VAL A 134 5.01 -8.10 -8.73
C VAL A 134 6.50 -8.04 -8.35
N LYS A 135 7.31 -7.28 -9.08
CA LYS A 135 8.75 -7.09 -8.76
C LYS A 135 8.94 -6.52 -7.36
N ASN A 136 8.09 -5.58 -6.96
CA ASN A 136 8.13 -5.01 -5.62
C ASN A 136 7.75 -6.04 -4.53
N HIS A 137 6.73 -6.86 -4.75
CA HIS A 137 6.39 -7.96 -3.84
C HIS A 137 7.54 -8.97 -3.75
N LEU A 138 8.16 -9.34 -4.87
CA LEU A 138 9.33 -10.23 -4.88
C LEU A 138 10.50 -9.65 -4.07
N SER A 139 10.79 -8.36 -4.22
CA SER A 139 11.85 -7.72 -3.42
C SER A 139 11.56 -7.75 -1.91
N GLY A 140 10.30 -7.57 -1.51
CA GLY A 140 9.88 -7.70 -0.12
C GLY A 140 9.98 -9.14 0.39
N ILE A 141 9.54 -10.11 -0.42
CA ILE A 141 9.66 -11.55 -0.13
C ILE A 141 11.13 -11.94 0.04
N TYR A 142 11.99 -11.51 -0.88
CA TYR A 142 13.43 -11.79 -0.87
C TYR A 142 14.10 -11.28 0.40
N ALA A 143 13.77 -10.06 0.81
CA ALA A 143 14.25 -9.50 2.08
C ALA A 143 13.75 -10.30 3.29
N LYS A 144 12.52 -10.85 3.24
CA LYS A 144 11.92 -11.61 4.34
C LYS A 144 12.44 -13.04 4.47
N ILE A 145 12.68 -13.72 3.34
CA ILE A 145 13.21 -15.10 3.33
C ILE A 145 14.74 -15.15 3.20
N HIS A 146 15.40 -13.98 3.25
CA HIS A 146 16.86 -13.82 3.16
C HIS A 146 17.47 -14.47 1.91
N VAL A 147 16.79 -14.34 0.77
CA VAL A 147 17.31 -14.80 -0.53
C VAL A 147 17.56 -13.60 -1.42
N THR A 148 18.58 -13.69 -2.25
CA THR A 148 18.90 -12.65 -3.24
C THR A 148 18.33 -12.97 -4.61
N ASP A 149 18.07 -14.25 -4.88
CA ASP A 149 17.81 -14.75 -6.22
C ASP A 149 16.49 -15.50 -6.35
N ARG A 150 15.89 -15.40 -7.55
CA ARG A 150 14.67 -16.13 -7.91
C ARG A 150 14.85 -17.63 -7.69
N THR A 151 16.00 -18.19 -8.06
CA THR A 151 16.30 -19.62 -7.88
C THR A 151 16.26 -20.04 -6.42
N GLN A 152 16.85 -19.23 -5.53
CA GLN A 152 16.82 -19.48 -4.09
C GLN A 152 15.39 -19.37 -3.54
N ALA A 153 14.61 -18.37 -4.00
CA ALA A 153 13.20 -18.24 -3.63
C ALA A 153 12.35 -19.44 -4.08
N LEU A 154 12.60 -19.98 -5.27
CA LEU A 154 11.95 -21.20 -5.78
C LEU A 154 12.27 -22.43 -4.91
N LEU A 155 13.55 -22.60 -4.56
CA LEU A 155 13.99 -23.69 -3.69
C LEU A 155 13.35 -23.60 -2.30
N TYR A 156 13.27 -22.39 -1.74
CA TYR A 156 12.59 -22.14 -0.49
C TYR A 156 11.09 -22.51 -0.57
N ALA A 157 10.39 -22.11 -1.63
CA ALA A 157 8.98 -22.42 -1.83
C ALA A 157 8.71 -23.93 -1.93
N ARG A 158 9.59 -24.67 -2.63
CA ARG A 158 9.51 -26.14 -2.71
C ARG A 158 9.75 -26.80 -1.35
N ARG A 159 10.76 -26.34 -0.60
CA ARG A 159 11.10 -26.88 0.71
C ARG A 159 10.01 -26.65 1.76
N THR A 160 9.26 -25.56 1.61
CA THR A 160 8.17 -25.18 2.52
C THR A 160 6.80 -25.70 2.09
N GLY A 161 6.71 -26.45 0.98
CA GLY A 161 5.47 -27.03 0.49
C GLY A 161 4.48 -26.03 -0.12
N LEU A 162 4.93 -24.83 -0.51
CA LEU A 162 4.11 -23.77 -1.13
C LEU A 162 3.97 -23.93 -2.67
N SER A 163 3.72 -25.14 -3.16
CA SER A 163 3.59 -25.45 -4.61
C SER A 163 2.15 -25.68 -5.06
#